data_AF-A0A352GGG7-F1
#
_entry.id   AF-A0A352GGG7-F1
#
_cell.length_a   1.000
_cell.length_b   1.000
_cell.length_c   1.000
_cell.angle_alpha   90.00
_cell.angle_beta   90.00
_cell.angle_gamma   90.00
#
_symmetry.space_group_name_H-M   'P 1'
#
loop_
_entity.id
_entity.type
_entity.pdbx_description
1 polymer ?
#
loop_
_entity_poly.entity_id
_entity_poly.type
_entity_poly.pdbx_seq_one_letter_code
_entity_poly.pdbx_strand_id
1 'polypeptide(L)' 'MHRLVGQYDSPFLRRVAVTMQYYGIPYERDVLSVFRNADQVAEINPLIKVPVL' A
#
# COMPACT_ATOMS: atom_id res chain seq x y z
N MET A 1 7.84 1.33 -12.43
CA MET A 1 7.84 0.47 -11.23
C MET A 1 6.58 0.82 -10.43
N HIS A 2 5.82 -0.15 -9.94
CA HIS A 2 4.56 0.11 -9.24
C HIS A 2 4.83 0.66 -7.82
N ARG A 3 3.98 1.52 -7.28
CA ARG A 3 4.09 2.06 -5.91
C ARG A 3 2.99 1.45 -5.05
N LEU A 4 3.35 0.56 -4.14
CA LEU A 4 2.40 -0.08 -3.23
C LEU A 4 2.38 0.66 -1.88
N VAL A 5 1.32 1.42 -1.62
CA VAL A 5 1.19 2.25 -0.42
C VAL A 5 0.53 1.49 0.72
N GLY A 6 1.25 1.35 1.83
CA GLY A 6 0.75 0.91 3.13
C GLY A 6 1.69 -0.04 3.89
N GLN A 7 1.17 -0.67 4.94
CA GLN A 7 1.92 -1.50 5.89
C GLN A 7 1.55 -3.00 5.81
N TYR A 8 2.51 -3.89 6.09
CA TYR A 8 2.30 -5.35 6.02
C TYR A 8 1.51 -5.94 7.19
N ASP A 9 1.25 -5.15 8.24
CA ASP A 9 0.29 -5.46 9.29
C ASP A 9 -1.16 -5.43 8.76
N SER A 10 -1.42 -4.75 7.64
CA SER A 10 -2.70 -4.84 6.92
C SER A 10 -2.77 -6.14 6.10
N PRO A 11 -3.75 -7.03 6.39
CA PRO A 11 -3.94 -8.25 5.59
C PRO A 11 -4.41 -7.96 4.16
N PHE A 12 -4.94 -6.77 3.89
CA PHE A 12 -5.34 -6.36 2.54
C PHE A 12 -4.12 -6.01 1.69
N LEU A 13 -3.17 -5.28 2.25
CA LEU A 13 -1.94 -4.94 1.55
C LEU A 13 -1.04 -6.15 1.35
N ARG A 14 -0.91 -7.00 2.37
CA ARG A 14 -0.07 -8.20 2.28
C ARG A 14 -0.54 -9.15 1.16
N ARG A 15 -1.86 -9.26 0.93
CA ARG A 15 -2.40 -10.05 -0.19
C ARG A 15 -1.98 -9.50 -1.56
N VAL A 16 -1.97 -8.17 -1.73
CA VAL A 16 -1.50 -7.53 -2.98
C VAL A 16 0.00 -7.74 -3.15
N ALA A 17 0.79 -7.46 -2.11
CA ALA A 17 2.25 -7.62 -2.12
C ALA A 17 2.69 -9.05 -2.49
N VAL A 18 2.06 -10.07 -1.87
CA VAL A 18 2.34 -11.49 -2.17
C VAL A 18 1.95 -11.84 -3.60
N THR A 19 0.81 -11.35 -4.08
CA THR A 19 0.37 -11.57 -5.47
C THR A 19 1.36 -10.98 -6.47
N MET A 20 1.80 -9.74 -6.25
CA MET A 20 2.78 -9.08 -7.12
C MET A 20 4.12 -9.82 -7.11
N GLN A 21 4.57 -10.28 -5.94
CA GLN A 21 5.78 -11.07 -5.84
C GLN A 21 5.65 -12.43 -6.56
N TYR A 22 4.51 -13.11 -6.42
CA TYR A 22 4.25 -14.40 -7.09
C TYR A 22 4.27 -14.27 -8.61
N TYR A 23 3.67 -13.19 -9.15
CA TYR A 23 3.64 -12.94 -10.59
C TYR A 23 4.88 -12.21 -11.13
N GLY A 24 5.90 -11.95 -10.30
CA GLY A 24 7.11 -11.25 -10.73
C GLY A 24 6.88 -9.78 -11.14
N ILE A 25 5.84 -9.14 -10.62
CA ILE A 25 5.53 -7.74 -10.89
C ILE A 25 6.36 -6.85 -9.96
N PRO A 26 7.28 -6.02 -10.48
CA PRO A 26 8.16 -5.19 -9.65
C PRO A 26 7.40 -4.02 -9.02
N TYR A 27 7.53 -3.86 -7.69
CA TYR A 27 6.97 -2.74 -6.94
C TYR A 27 7.93 -2.21 -5.89
N GLU A 28 7.77 -0.94 -5.58
CA GLU A 28 8.34 -0.28 -4.42
C GLU A 28 7.27 -0.16 -3.34
N ARG A 29 7.64 -0.41 -2.08
CA ARG A 29 6.71 -0.29 -0.95
C ARG A 29 6.87 1.07 -0.30
N ASP A 30 5.80 1.83 -0.31
CA ASP A 30 5.71 3.11 0.38
C ASP A 30 4.97 2.93 1.71
N VAL A 31 5.66 3.14 2.82
CA VAL A 31 5.22 2.69 4.15
C VAL A 31 4.44 3.78 4.87
N LEU A 32 3.22 4.05 4.40
CA LEU A 32 2.30 5.00 5.03
C LEU A 32 1.25 4.29 5.89
N SER A 33 1.09 4.73 7.12
CA SER A 33 0.03 4.24 8.00
C SER A 33 -1.25 5.07 7.82
N VAL A 34 -2.41 4.42 7.67
CA VAL A 34 -3.72 5.12 7.68
C VAL A 34 -4.03 5.78 9.03
N PHE A 35 -3.31 5.42 10.09
CA PHE A 35 -3.45 6.03 11.42
C PHE A 35 -2.42 7.13 11.65
N ARG A 36 -1.13 6.87 11.40
CA ARG A 36 -0.04 7.84 11.70
C ARG A 36 0.19 8.86 10.58
N ASN A 37 -0.15 8.51 9.34
CA ASN A 37 0.09 9.32 8.15
C ASN A 37 -1.23 9.63 7.42
N ALA A 38 -2.34 9.77 8.16
CA ALA A 38 -3.68 9.92 7.59
C ALA A 38 -3.75 11.04 6.53
N ASP A 39 -3.14 12.20 6.80
CA ASP A 39 -3.12 13.34 5.88
C ASP A 39 -2.36 13.00 4.58
N GLN A 40 -1.20 12.35 4.68
CA GLN A 40 -0.42 11.91 3.51
C GLN A 40 -1.15 10.83 2.71
N VAL A 41 -1.89 9.94 3.38
CA VAL A 41 -2.73 8.95 2.70
C VAL A 41 -3.92 9.63 2.03
N ALA A 42 -4.52 10.65 2.65
CA ALA A 42 -5.65 11.40 2.09
C ALA A 42 -5.29 12.14 0.79
N GLU A 43 -4.04 12.61 0.66
CA GLU A 43 -3.51 13.18 -0.59
C GLU A 43 -3.49 12.17 -1.75
N ILE A 44 -3.35 10.87 -1.43
CA ILE A 44 -3.28 9.79 -2.42
C ILE A 44 -4.67 9.17 -2.66
N ASN A 45 -5.41 8.95 -1.59
CA ASN A 45 -6.75 8.37 -1.60
C ASN A 45 -7.60 9.08 -0.53
N PRO A 46 -8.57 9.93 -0.93
CA PRO A 46 -9.38 10.72 0.01
C PRO A 46 -10.23 9.86 0.95
N LEU A 47 -10.40 8.56 0.68
CA LEU A 47 -11.06 7.62 1.59
C LEU A 47 -10.16 7.12 2.72
N ILE A 48 -8.86 7.48 2.72
CA ILE A 48 -7.87 7.11 3.72
C ILE A 48 -7.80 5.57 3.89
N LYS A 49 -7.77 4.86 2.75
CA LYS A 49 -7.67 3.39 2.70
C LYS A 49 -6.42 2.95 1.98
N VAL A 50 -5.81 1.90 2.52
CA VAL A 50 -4.74 1.12 1.89
C VAL A 50 -5.22 -0.31 1.66
N PRO A 51 -4.68 -1.07 0.69
CA PRO A 51 -3.60 -0.71 -0.23
C PRO A 51 -4.01 0.29 -1.32
N VAL A 52 -3.05 1.08 -1.80
CA VAL A 52 -3.13 1.88 -3.04
C VAL A 52 -1.97 1.52 -3.96
N LEU A 53 -2.18 1.54 -5.28
CA LEU A 53 -1.26 1.10 -6.33
C LEU A 53 -1.05 2.19 -7.38
#